data_AF-A0A3R7IC32-F1
#
_entry.id   AF-A0A3R7IC32-F1
#
_cell.length_a   1.000
_cell.length_b   1.000
_cell.length_c   1.000
_cell.angle_alpha   90.00
_cell.angle_beta   90.00
_cell.angle_gamma   90.00
#
_symmetry.space_group_name_H-M   'P 1'
#
loop_
_entity.id
_entity.type
_entity.pdbx_description
1 polymer ?
#
loop_
_entity_poly.entity_id
_entity_poly.type
_entity_poly.pdbx_seq_one_letter_code
_entity_poly.pdbx_strand_id
1 'polypeptide(L)'
;MSKKKNGKDEIVVKAPCKKVVNRRRASSKLSNVKWFFKRMPQLAYDLFYVSLLRYFKNVNQRAGSKLAVWYMKCETWEHLDFLVKVFKWAILPATIFYGFSVFYFFGENPLDSILLGLAIFFYSNFLPDLPSIFRRKKADDAKKDIPWFKKYALLLLAPLFILAFICGLRLAWRTSETFHNFKSLLVYAVFISIFSFLMFGDFPISTGDITETIFVPLYAAIGYLTHLKTDLCF
;
A
#
# COMPACT_ATOMS: atom_id res chain seq x y z
N MET A 1 6.97 -100.38 7.49
CA MET A 1 7.18 -100.12 8.93
C MET A 1 7.98 -98.84 9.10
N SER A 2 7.34 -97.75 9.56
CA SER A 2 7.90 -96.86 10.61
C SER A 2 6.90 -95.72 10.85
N LYS A 3 6.39 -95.64 12.09
CA LYS A 3 5.54 -94.58 12.65
C LYS A 3 6.43 -93.50 13.24
N LYS A 4 5.93 -92.25 13.24
CA LYS A 4 6.08 -91.14 14.25
C LYS A 4 6.36 -89.81 13.52
N LYS A 5 5.92 -88.64 13.96
CA LYS A 5 4.96 -88.17 14.98
C LYS A 5 4.75 -86.67 14.70
N ASN A 6 3.52 -86.21 14.94
CA ASN A 6 3.05 -84.84 15.18
C ASN A 6 4.08 -83.72 15.42
N GLY A 7 3.85 -82.60 14.73
CA GLY A 7 4.21 -81.24 15.18
C GLY A 7 3.13 -80.28 14.66
N LYS A 8 2.38 -79.66 15.58
CA LYS A 8 1.37 -78.63 15.27
C LYS A 8 2.12 -77.30 15.16
N ASP A 9 2.10 -76.67 13.99
CA ASP A 9 2.57 -75.31 13.83
C ASP A 9 1.41 -74.34 14.02
N GLU A 10 1.41 -73.63 15.14
CA GLU A 10 0.58 -72.46 15.39
C GLU A 10 1.01 -71.33 14.44
N ILE A 11 0.14 -70.99 13.48
CA ILE A 11 0.34 -69.82 12.63
C ILE A 11 0.00 -68.57 13.45
N VAL A 12 1.01 -67.96 14.06
CA VAL A 12 0.91 -66.61 14.63
C VAL A 12 0.87 -65.61 13.47
N VAL A 13 -0.35 -65.23 13.07
CA VAL A 13 -0.57 -64.14 12.11
C VAL A 13 -0.23 -62.81 12.80
N LYS A 14 1.00 -62.33 12.60
CA LYS A 14 1.37 -60.94 12.90
C LYS A 14 0.61 -60.01 11.94
N ALA A 15 -0.39 -59.29 12.46
CA ALA A 15 -1.04 -58.21 11.74
C ALA A 15 0.00 -57.10 11.43
N PRO A 16 0.02 -56.54 10.21
CA PRO A 16 0.87 -55.39 9.92
C PRO A 16 0.31 -54.16 10.62
N CYS A 17 1.06 -53.63 11.58
CA CYS A 17 0.83 -52.31 12.17
C CYS A 17 0.95 -51.25 11.06
N LYS A 18 -0.19 -50.88 10.45
CA LYS A 18 -0.26 -49.77 9.49
C LYS A 18 0.15 -48.49 10.22
N LYS A 19 1.20 -47.84 9.71
CA LYS A 19 1.62 -46.48 10.08
C LYS A 19 0.44 -45.51 9.97
N VAL A 20 -0.32 -45.32 11.04
CA VAL A 20 -1.23 -44.18 11.23
C VAL A 20 -0.41 -43.05 11.83
N VAL A 21 0.56 -42.53 11.07
CA VAL A 21 1.31 -41.34 11.46
C VAL A 21 1.27 -40.37 10.29
N ASN A 22 0.83 -39.14 10.59
CA ASN A 22 0.86 -37.91 9.77
C ASN A 22 -0.34 -37.41 8.92
N ARG A 23 -1.54 -38.03 8.90
CA ARG A 23 -2.70 -37.33 8.26
C ARG A 23 -3.29 -36.18 9.09
N ARG A 24 -3.38 -36.31 10.42
CA ARG A 24 -3.96 -35.25 11.29
C ARG A 24 -3.09 -33.99 11.39
N ARG A 25 -1.76 -34.14 11.38
CA ARG A 25 -0.81 -33.01 11.50
C ARG A 25 -0.68 -32.19 10.21
N ALA A 26 -0.86 -32.82 9.05
CA ALA A 26 -0.91 -32.12 7.77
C ALA A 26 -2.24 -31.35 7.59
N SER A 27 -3.36 -31.95 8.01
CA SER A 27 -4.68 -31.30 8.03
C SER A 27 -4.71 -30.04 8.89
N SER A 28 -4.13 -30.07 10.10
CA SER A 28 -4.07 -28.91 10.99
C SER A 28 -3.15 -27.79 10.48
N LYS A 29 -2.02 -28.13 9.86
CA LYS A 29 -1.13 -27.15 9.23
C LYS A 29 -1.82 -26.47 8.03
N LEU A 30 -2.49 -27.23 7.17
CA LEU A 30 -3.17 -26.68 5.99
C LEU A 30 -4.40 -25.84 6.38
N SER A 31 -5.14 -26.23 7.42
CA SER A 31 -6.25 -25.44 7.95
C SER A 31 -5.77 -24.12 8.57
N ASN A 32 -4.63 -24.14 9.27
CA ASN A 32 -4.03 -22.93 9.85
C ASN A 32 -3.54 -21.96 8.77
N VAL A 33 -2.94 -22.48 7.69
CA VAL A 33 -2.52 -21.67 6.54
C VAL A 33 -3.71 -21.04 5.83
N LYS A 34 -4.77 -21.81 5.54
CA LYS A 34 -6.01 -21.27 4.95
C LYS A 34 -6.66 -20.20 5.84
N TRP A 35 -6.68 -20.44 7.15
CA TRP A 35 -7.19 -19.47 8.11
C TRP A 35 -6.35 -18.19 8.12
N PHE A 36 -5.02 -18.31 8.08
CA PHE A 36 -4.09 -17.19 8.03
C PHE A 36 -4.31 -16.33 6.78
N PHE A 37 -4.33 -16.94 5.58
CA PHE A 37 -4.59 -16.21 4.34
C PHE A 37 -5.98 -15.56 4.27
N LYS A 38 -6.98 -16.12 4.98
CA LYS A 38 -8.31 -15.52 5.07
C LYS A 38 -8.37 -14.34 6.04
N ARG A 39 -7.72 -14.44 7.21
CA ARG A 39 -7.77 -13.40 8.26
C ARG A 39 -6.77 -12.28 8.06
N MET A 40 -5.58 -12.56 7.53
CA MET A 40 -4.52 -11.56 7.40
C MET A 40 -4.92 -10.32 6.60
N PRO A 41 -5.61 -10.44 5.45
CA PRO A 41 -6.05 -9.25 4.71
C PRO A 41 -7.01 -8.39 5.51
N GLN A 42 -7.90 -9.01 6.28
CA GLN A 42 -8.87 -8.31 7.12
C GLN A 42 -8.17 -7.62 8.30
N LEU A 43 -7.24 -8.30 8.96
CA LEU A 43 -6.43 -7.70 10.04
C LEU A 43 -5.56 -6.55 9.52
N ALA A 44 -4.96 -6.71 8.34
CA ALA A 44 -4.17 -5.65 7.70
C ALA A 44 -5.05 -4.44 7.38
N TYR A 45 -6.25 -4.66 6.83
CA TYR A 45 -7.24 -3.61 6.58
C TYR A 45 -7.61 -2.87 7.88
N ASP A 46 -8.00 -3.60 8.92
CA ASP A 46 -8.43 -3.01 10.19
C ASP A 46 -7.30 -2.21 10.86
N LEU A 47 -6.09 -2.77 10.88
CA LEU A 47 -4.91 -2.09 11.41
C LEU A 47 -4.57 -0.83 10.62
N PHE A 48 -4.65 -0.90 9.29
CA PHE A 48 -4.37 0.25 8.44
C PHE A 48 -5.41 1.35 8.62
N TYR A 49 -6.71 0.99 8.63
CA TYR A 49 -7.80 1.91 8.95
C TYR A 49 -7.61 2.60 10.30
N VAL A 50 -7.34 1.83 11.36
CA VAL A 50 -7.13 2.38 12.71
C VAL A 50 -5.91 3.29 12.75
N SER A 51 -4.85 2.93 12.02
CA SER A 51 -3.61 3.72 11.95
C SER A 51 -3.84 5.05 11.23
N LEU A 52 -4.50 5.04 10.07
CA LEU A 52 -4.88 6.24 9.31
C LEU A 52 -5.78 7.16 10.14
N LEU A 53 -6.83 6.60 10.75
CA LEU A 53 -7.76 7.39 11.57
C LEU A 53 -7.06 8.01 12.77
N ARG A 54 -6.14 7.28 13.42
CA ARG A 54 -5.32 7.80 14.53
C ARG A 54 -4.42 8.93 14.05
N TYR A 55 -3.78 8.76 12.90
CA TYR A 55 -2.94 9.78 12.27
C TYR A 55 -3.73 11.06 12.00
N PHE A 56 -4.85 10.98 11.26
CA PHE A 56 -5.69 12.15 10.94
C PHE A 56 -6.26 12.81 12.19
N LYS A 57 -6.67 12.04 13.20
CA LYS A 57 -7.12 12.59 14.49
C LYS A 57 -6.03 13.39 15.19
N ASN A 58 -4.80 12.86 15.26
CA ASN A 58 -3.66 13.54 15.88
C ASN A 58 -3.30 14.83 15.13
N VAL A 59 -3.28 14.75 13.80
CA VAL A 59 -3.06 15.91 12.93
C VAL A 59 -4.14 16.98 13.14
N ASN A 60 -5.42 16.60 13.11
CA ASN A 60 -6.56 17.49 13.31
C ASN A 60 -6.49 18.21 14.68
N GLN A 61 -6.17 17.47 15.75
CA GLN A 61 -5.98 18.02 17.09
C GLN A 61 -4.82 19.03 17.14
N ARG A 62 -3.65 18.68 16.61
CA ARG A 62 -2.46 19.56 16.60
C ARG A 62 -2.66 20.79 15.73
N ALA A 63 -3.43 20.67 14.66
CA ALA A 63 -3.77 21.76 13.75
C ALA A 63 -4.83 22.71 14.33
N GLY A 64 -5.48 22.34 15.44
CA GLY A 64 -6.62 23.08 15.97
C GLY A 64 -7.79 23.14 14.98
N SER A 65 -7.93 22.12 14.14
CA SER A 65 -9.12 21.96 13.29
C SER A 65 -10.25 21.35 14.10
N LYS A 66 -11.48 21.80 13.80
CA LYS A 66 -12.71 21.34 14.46
C LYS A 66 -13.46 20.30 13.62
N LEU A 67 -12.75 19.52 12.80
CA LEU A 67 -13.38 18.47 12.01
C LEU A 67 -13.99 17.42 12.95
N ALA A 68 -15.25 17.06 12.69
CA ALA A 68 -15.95 16.06 13.47
C ALA A 68 -15.30 14.69 13.27
N VAL A 69 -15.12 13.93 14.36
CA VAL A 69 -14.54 12.58 14.29
C VAL A 69 -15.36 11.65 13.41
N TRP A 70 -16.68 11.84 13.39
CA TRP A 70 -17.57 11.08 12.51
C TRP A 70 -17.27 11.33 11.03
N TYR A 71 -17.07 12.59 10.63
CA TYR A 71 -16.70 12.95 9.26
C TYR A 71 -15.37 12.30 8.85
N MET A 72 -14.34 12.41 9.68
CA MET A 72 -13.04 11.77 9.43
C MET A 72 -13.15 10.24 9.28
N LYS A 73 -14.07 9.59 10.03
CA LYS A 73 -14.29 8.14 9.92
C LYS A 73 -14.91 7.75 8.59
N CYS A 74 -15.89 8.50 8.11
CA CYS A 74 -16.55 8.28 6.82
C CYS A 74 -15.55 8.47 5.67
N GLU A 75 -14.87 9.62 5.64
CA GLU A 75 -13.87 9.95 4.62
C GLU A 75 -12.73 8.91 4.58
N THR A 76 -12.15 8.56 5.75
CA THR A 76 -11.10 7.52 5.79
C THR A 76 -11.61 6.16 5.30
N TRP A 77 -12.86 5.81 5.61
CA TRP A 77 -13.44 4.53 5.20
C TRP A 77 -13.69 4.48 3.68
N GLU A 78 -14.23 5.54 3.09
CA GLU A 78 -14.50 5.63 1.65
C GLU A 78 -13.22 5.56 0.82
N HIS A 79 -12.22 6.37 1.19
CA HIS A 79 -10.92 6.36 0.52
C HIS A 79 -10.26 4.99 0.66
N LEU A 80 -10.31 4.37 1.84
CA LEU A 80 -9.69 3.07 2.03
C LEU A 80 -10.42 1.93 1.32
N ASP A 81 -11.75 1.90 1.37
CA ASP A 81 -12.56 0.86 0.70
C ASP A 81 -12.37 0.93 -0.82
N PHE A 82 -12.40 2.14 -1.39
CA PHE A 82 -12.17 2.31 -2.82
C PHE A 82 -10.71 2.00 -3.21
N LEU A 83 -9.74 2.45 -2.41
CA LEU A 83 -8.32 2.12 -2.59
C LEU A 83 -8.07 0.61 -2.60
N VAL A 84 -8.67 -0.13 -1.68
CA VAL A 84 -8.53 -1.59 -1.59
C VAL A 84 -9.17 -2.30 -2.78
N LYS A 85 -10.30 -1.79 -3.29
CA LYS A 85 -10.92 -2.31 -4.52
C LYS A 85 -9.99 -2.11 -5.72
N VAL A 86 -9.45 -0.90 -5.92
CA VAL A 86 -8.51 -0.61 -7.01
C VAL A 86 -7.23 -1.43 -6.85
N PHE A 87 -6.72 -1.55 -5.62
CA PHE A 87 -5.56 -2.36 -5.32
C PHE A 87 -5.74 -3.82 -5.76
N LYS A 88 -6.85 -4.43 -5.32
CA LYS A 88 -7.12 -5.85 -5.57
C LYS A 88 -7.36 -6.16 -7.05
N TRP A 89 -8.09 -5.30 -7.75
CA TRP A 89 -8.62 -5.60 -9.09
C TRP A 89 -7.80 -5.00 -10.23
N ALA A 90 -7.02 -3.94 -9.99
CA ALA A 90 -6.21 -3.29 -11.02
C ALA A 90 -4.71 -3.39 -10.70
N ILE A 91 -4.30 -2.89 -9.55
CA ILE A 91 -2.87 -2.78 -9.19
C ILE A 91 -2.24 -4.15 -9.02
N LEU A 92 -2.80 -5.03 -8.18
CA LEU A 92 -2.20 -6.32 -7.88
C LEU A 92 -2.03 -7.20 -9.13
N PRO A 93 -3.03 -7.35 -10.03
CA PRO A 93 -2.82 -8.07 -11.30
C PRO A 93 -1.77 -7.41 -12.19
N ALA A 94 -1.77 -6.08 -12.31
CA ALA A 94 -0.80 -5.35 -13.11
C ALA A 94 0.63 -5.52 -12.57
N THR A 95 0.81 -5.47 -11.25
CA THR A 95 2.09 -5.69 -10.57
C THR A 95 2.63 -7.10 -10.80
N ILE A 96 1.76 -8.12 -10.70
CA ILE A 96 2.15 -9.51 -10.97
C ILE A 96 2.59 -9.66 -12.43
N PHE A 97 1.81 -9.12 -13.37
CA PHE A 97 2.13 -9.16 -14.79
C PHE A 97 3.45 -8.44 -15.09
N TYR A 98 3.65 -7.25 -14.53
CA TYR A 98 4.87 -6.48 -14.63
C TYR A 98 6.09 -7.26 -14.11
N GLY A 99 6.01 -7.79 -12.89
CA GLY A 99 7.09 -8.54 -12.27
C GLY A 99 7.50 -9.78 -13.08
N PHE A 100 6.52 -10.55 -13.56
CA PHE A 100 6.79 -11.69 -14.43
C PHE A 100 7.37 -11.28 -15.77
N SER A 101 6.89 -10.19 -16.36
CA SER A 101 7.39 -9.72 -17.66
C SER A 101 8.86 -9.31 -17.57
N VAL A 102 9.23 -8.52 -16.56
CA VAL A 102 10.63 -8.10 -16.40
C VAL A 102 11.54 -9.29 -16.11
N PHE A 103 11.14 -10.16 -15.20
CA PHE A 103 11.93 -11.35 -14.86
C PHE A 103 12.10 -12.29 -16.04
N TYR A 104 11.05 -12.53 -16.83
CA TYR A 104 11.08 -13.47 -17.96
C TYR A 104 11.83 -12.91 -19.18
N PHE A 105 11.60 -11.64 -19.54
CA PHE A 105 12.19 -11.05 -20.75
C PHE A 105 13.58 -10.45 -20.55
N PHE A 106 13.85 -9.87 -19.36
CA PHE A 106 15.10 -9.16 -19.08
C PHE A 106 15.99 -9.89 -18.07
N GLY A 107 15.47 -10.88 -17.34
CA GLY A 107 16.24 -11.60 -16.32
C GLY A 107 16.57 -10.77 -15.08
N GLU A 108 15.93 -9.60 -14.95
CA GLU A 108 16.13 -8.64 -13.87
C GLU A 108 15.11 -8.84 -12.75
N ASN A 109 15.40 -8.28 -11.59
CA ASN A 109 14.57 -8.43 -10.39
C ASN A 109 13.90 -7.11 -9.99
N PRO A 110 12.66 -6.84 -10.46
CA PRO A 110 11.98 -5.56 -10.24
C PRO A 110 11.34 -5.45 -8.86
N LEU A 111 11.76 -6.24 -7.87
CA LEU A 111 11.09 -6.29 -6.57
C LEU A 111 11.20 -4.97 -5.82
N ASP A 112 12.33 -4.28 -5.94
CA ASP A 112 12.54 -2.95 -5.38
C ASP A 112 11.60 -1.90 -5.99
N SER A 113 11.51 -1.82 -7.32
CA SER A 113 10.61 -0.91 -8.03
C SER A 113 9.13 -1.25 -7.78
N ILE A 114 8.77 -2.54 -7.66
CA ILE A 114 7.44 -3.00 -7.25
C ILE A 114 7.13 -2.52 -5.83
N LEU A 115 8.02 -2.78 -4.87
CA LEU A 115 7.78 -2.41 -3.47
C LEU A 115 7.65 -0.89 -3.32
N LEU A 116 8.52 -0.14 -3.99
CA LEU A 116 8.47 1.31 -4.01
C LEU A 116 7.20 1.83 -4.69
N GLY A 117 6.84 1.28 -5.85
CA GLY A 117 5.63 1.62 -6.59
C GLY A 117 4.36 1.37 -5.77
N LEU A 118 4.27 0.22 -5.09
CA LEU A 118 3.16 -0.08 -4.20
C LEU A 118 3.09 0.88 -3.01
N ALA A 119 4.22 1.18 -2.36
CA ALA A 119 4.27 2.16 -1.27
C ALA A 119 3.81 3.55 -1.74
N ILE A 120 4.27 3.97 -2.92
CA ILE A 120 3.87 5.23 -3.55
C ILE A 120 2.38 5.22 -3.89
N PHE A 121 1.83 4.14 -4.45
CA PHE A 121 0.39 4.03 -4.74
C PHE A 121 -0.48 4.31 -3.52
N PHE A 122 -0.21 3.65 -2.38
CA PHE A 122 -0.95 3.89 -1.14
C PHE A 122 -0.76 5.33 -0.64
N TYR A 123 0.47 5.86 -0.72
CA TYR A 123 0.78 7.22 -0.30
C TYR A 123 0.07 8.27 -1.16
N SER A 124 0.12 8.13 -2.49
CA SER A 124 -0.48 9.06 -3.45
C SER A 124 -1.99 9.17 -3.27
N ASN A 125 -2.66 8.12 -2.77
CA ASN A 125 -4.08 8.15 -2.44
C ASN A 125 -4.42 9.04 -1.24
N PHE A 126 -3.48 9.40 -0.37
CA PHE A 126 -3.75 10.31 0.75
C PHE A 126 -3.02 11.65 0.59
N LEU A 127 -2.14 11.75 -0.40
CA LEU A 127 -1.32 12.92 -0.66
C LEU A 127 -2.12 14.22 -0.83
N PRO A 128 -3.27 14.26 -1.52
CA PRO A 128 -4.04 15.50 -1.67
C PRO A 128 -4.55 16.08 -0.32
N ASP A 129 -4.84 15.21 0.65
CA ASP A 129 -5.32 15.61 1.98
C ASP A 129 -4.21 16.08 2.91
N LEU A 130 -2.98 15.60 2.71
CA LEU A 130 -1.85 15.89 3.58
C LEU A 130 -1.56 17.41 3.71
N PRO A 131 -1.52 18.20 2.63
CA PRO A 131 -1.35 19.65 2.71
C PRO A 131 -2.53 20.42 3.30
N SER A 132 -3.69 19.80 3.56
CA SER A 132 -4.90 20.48 4.05
C SER A 132 -4.68 21.25 5.37
N ILE A 133 -3.69 20.84 6.18
CA ILE A 133 -3.28 21.52 7.42
C ILE A 133 -2.78 22.95 7.14
N PHE A 134 -2.14 23.15 5.99
CA PHE A 134 -1.61 24.43 5.52
C PHE A 134 -2.66 25.23 4.74
N ARG A 135 -3.88 24.71 4.60
CA ARG A 135 -4.97 25.43 3.98
C ARG A 135 -5.34 26.66 4.81
N ARG A 136 -5.75 27.71 4.09
CA ARG A 136 -6.27 28.94 4.67
C ARG A 136 -7.69 28.72 5.22
N LYS A 137 -7.98 29.20 6.43
CA LYS A 137 -9.36 29.34 6.93
C LYS A 137 -9.98 30.61 6.32
N LYS A 138 -11.22 30.53 5.83
CA LYS A 138 -11.94 31.61 5.10
C LYS A 138 -11.91 33.00 5.76
N ALA A 139 -11.64 33.09 7.07
CA ALA A 139 -11.69 34.33 7.84
C ALA A 139 -10.37 35.13 7.87
N ASP A 140 -9.20 34.49 7.69
CA ASP A 140 -7.91 35.15 7.88
C ASP A 140 -7.29 35.58 6.53
N ASP A 141 -7.62 36.80 6.10
CA ASP A 141 -6.64 37.76 5.54
C ASP A 141 -6.35 37.73 4.02
N ALA A 142 -7.32 38.05 3.14
CA ALA A 142 -7.29 37.96 1.67
C ALA A 142 -6.02 38.41 0.87
N LYS A 143 -4.98 38.99 1.46
CA LYS A 143 -3.91 39.71 0.74
C LYS A 143 -2.57 39.01 0.49
N LYS A 144 -2.25 37.83 1.04
CA LYS A 144 -0.95 37.16 0.77
C LYS A 144 -1.08 35.64 0.60
N ASP A 145 -1.45 35.20 -0.59
CA ASP A 145 -1.25 33.79 -0.97
C ASP A 145 0.24 33.54 -1.21
N ILE A 146 0.71 32.32 -0.92
CA ILE A 146 2.11 31.98 -1.14
C ILE A 146 2.40 31.82 -2.64
N PRO A 147 3.64 32.08 -3.09
CA PRO A 147 4.06 31.82 -4.46
C PRO A 147 3.80 30.36 -4.88
N TRP A 148 3.52 30.15 -6.18
CA TRP A 148 3.16 28.84 -6.73
C TRP A 148 4.17 27.72 -6.39
N PHE A 149 5.48 28.01 -6.41
CA PHE A 149 6.51 27.03 -6.08
C PHE A 149 6.43 26.56 -4.62
N LYS A 150 6.05 27.45 -3.68
CA LYS A 150 5.82 27.07 -2.28
C LYS A 150 4.57 26.22 -2.12
N LYS A 151 3.53 26.48 -2.93
CA LYS A 151 2.31 25.65 -2.94
C LYS A 151 2.65 24.22 -3.32
N TYR A 152 3.34 24.03 -4.44
CA TYR A 152 3.69 22.68 -4.88
C TYR A 152 4.79 22.05 -4.03
N ALA A 153 5.68 22.83 -3.40
CA ALA A 153 6.58 22.28 -2.39
C ALA A 153 5.80 21.59 -1.26
N LEU A 154 4.71 22.19 -0.76
CA LEU A 154 3.86 21.58 0.28
C LEU A 154 3.28 20.23 -0.17
N LEU A 155 2.98 20.06 -1.46
CA LEU A 155 2.51 18.80 -2.03
C LEU A 155 3.65 17.79 -2.20
N LEU A 156 4.70 18.17 -2.93
CA LEU A 156 5.79 17.26 -3.32
C LEU A 156 6.63 16.79 -2.13
N LEU A 157 6.76 17.64 -1.11
CA LEU A 157 7.50 17.36 0.12
C LEU A 157 6.58 17.28 1.34
N ALA A 158 5.31 16.92 1.14
CA ALA A 158 4.32 16.76 2.20
C ALA A 158 4.82 15.96 3.42
N PRO A 159 5.56 14.83 3.26
CA PRO A 159 6.02 14.04 4.41
C PRO A 159 6.98 14.83 5.30
N LEU A 160 7.87 15.63 4.70
CA LEU A 160 8.82 16.46 5.43
C LEU A 160 8.09 17.57 6.20
N PHE A 161 7.12 18.23 5.56
CA PHE A 161 6.37 19.31 6.19
C PHE A 161 5.44 18.80 7.30
N ILE A 162 4.83 17.64 7.12
CA ILE A 162 4.04 16.99 8.15
C ILE A 162 4.91 16.56 9.32
N LEU A 163 6.08 15.97 9.05
CA LEU A 163 7.00 15.57 10.11
C LEU A 163 7.45 16.79 10.92
N ALA A 164 7.85 17.88 10.24
CA ALA A 164 8.19 19.14 10.89
C ALA A 164 7.02 19.67 11.74
N PHE A 165 5.80 19.62 11.22
CA PHE A 165 4.59 20.01 11.93
C PHE A 165 4.34 19.15 13.19
N ILE A 166 4.51 17.83 13.11
CA ILE A 166 4.42 16.92 14.24
C ILE A 166 5.57 17.14 15.24
N CYS A 167 6.74 17.56 14.80
CA CYS A 167 7.83 18.00 15.68
C CYS A 167 7.60 19.38 16.31
N GLY A 168 6.49 20.06 16.00
CA GLY A 168 6.14 21.36 16.56
C GLY A 168 6.62 22.56 15.74
N LEU A 169 7.33 22.36 14.63
CA LEU A 169 7.70 23.43 13.71
C LEU A 169 6.49 23.86 12.87
N ARG A 170 5.94 25.03 13.18
CA ARG A 170 4.81 25.61 12.45
C ARG A 170 5.30 26.51 11.33
N LEU A 171 5.26 26.04 10.09
CA LEU A 171 5.46 26.92 8.94
C LEU A 171 4.31 27.94 8.85
N ALA A 172 4.66 29.22 8.64
CA ALA A 172 3.69 30.29 8.40
C ALA A 172 3.11 30.28 6.97
N TRP A 173 3.30 29.19 6.21
CA TRP A 173 2.82 29.08 4.84
C TRP A 173 1.34 28.71 4.85
N ARG A 174 0.52 29.50 4.15
CA ARG A 174 -0.90 29.25 3.96
C ARG A 174 -1.23 29.30 2.48
N THR A 175 -1.97 28.30 2.00
CA THR A 175 -2.36 28.23 0.59
C THR A 175 -3.87 28.15 0.40
N SER A 176 -4.33 28.71 -0.72
CA SER A 176 -5.69 28.57 -1.25
C SER A 176 -5.88 27.27 -2.05
N GLU A 177 -4.78 26.64 -2.49
CA GLU A 177 -4.79 25.45 -3.34
C GLU A 177 -5.36 24.24 -2.57
N THR A 178 -6.26 23.50 -3.21
CA THR A 178 -6.85 22.30 -2.61
C THR A 178 -6.09 21.04 -3.00
N PHE A 179 -5.25 21.07 -4.04
CA PHE A 179 -4.56 19.93 -4.63
C PHE A 179 -5.47 18.83 -5.21
N HIS A 180 -6.77 18.87 -4.96
CA HIS A 180 -7.78 17.97 -5.54
C HIS A 180 -8.07 18.29 -7.03
N ASN A 181 -7.04 18.28 -7.88
CA ASN A 181 -7.16 18.59 -9.29
C ASN A 181 -6.09 17.93 -10.15
N PHE A 182 -6.39 17.77 -11.45
CA PHE A 182 -5.49 17.19 -12.45
C PHE A 182 -4.18 17.97 -12.62
N LYS A 183 -4.18 19.29 -12.37
CA LYS A 183 -2.95 20.10 -12.43
C LYS A 183 -1.94 19.65 -11.36
N SER A 184 -2.42 19.41 -10.14
CA SER A 184 -1.59 18.93 -9.03
C SER A 184 -1.11 17.50 -9.25
N LEU A 185 -1.97 16.65 -9.81
CA LEU A 185 -1.59 15.32 -10.29
C LEU A 185 -0.46 15.39 -11.32
N LEU A 186 -0.56 16.24 -12.33
CA LEU A 186 0.46 16.35 -13.37
C LEU A 186 1.81 16.81 -12.79
N VAL A 187 1.81 17.83 -11.93
CA VAL A 187 3.03 18.30 -11.25
C VAL A 187 3.65 17.19 -10.40
N TYR A 188 2.83 16.45 -9.66
CA TYR A 188 3.26 15.32 -8.85
C TYR A 188 3.80 14.16 -9.70
N ALA A 189 3.14 13.81 -10.80
CA ALA A 189 3.57 12.76 -11.71
C ALA A 189 4.94 13.11 -12.33
N VAL A 190 5.14 14.34 -12.80
CA VAL A 190 6.45 14.79 -13.32
C VAL A 190 7.53 14.70 -12.25
N PHE A 191 7.23 15.12 -11.02
CA PHE A 191 8.18 15.03 -9.91
C PHE A 191 8.56 13.57 -9.61
N ILE A 192 7.59 12.66 -9.54
CA ILE A 192 7.85 11.23 -9.31
C ILE A 192 8.59 10.61 -10.48
N SER A 193 8.32 11.00 -11.73
CA SER A 193 9.08 10.51 -12.89
C SER A 193 10.55 10.90 -12.81
N ILE A 194 10.86 12.15 -12.42
CA ILE A 194 12.25 12.59 -12.21
C ILE A 194 12.88 11.80 -11.06
N PHE A 195 12.17 11.65 -9.94
CA PHE A 195 12.66 10.88 -8.80
C PHE A 195 12.94 9.42 -9.17
N SER A 196 12.04 8.80 -9.94
CA SER A 196 12.18 7.43 -10.40
C SER A 196 13.37 7.27 -11.33
N PHE A 197 13.55 8.19 -12.27
CA PHE A 197 14.72 8.19 -13.16
C PHE A 197 16.03 8.32 -12.36
N LEU A 198 16.07 9.15 -11.32
CA LEU A 198 17.25 9.27 -10.45
C LEU A 198 17.51 8.02 -9.60
N MET A 199 16.49 7.22 -9.31
CA MET A 199 16.63 6.00 -8.51
C MET A 199 17.02 4.78 -9.33
N PHE A 200 16.52 4.65 -10.56
CA PHE A 200 16.66 3.45 -11.40
C PHE A 200 17.39 3.68 -12.72
N GLY A 201 17.72 4.93 -13.07
CA GLY A 201 18.43 5.27 -14.30
C GLY A 201 19.93 5.02 -14.17
N ASP A 202 20.34 3.76 -14.15
CA ASP A 202 21.76 3.39 -14.20
C ASP A 202 22.31 3.48 -15.62
N PHE A 203 23.57 3.91 -15.77
CA PHE A 203 24.22 4.04 -17.08
C PHE A 203 25.25 2.90 -17.30
N PRO A 204 25.21 2.19 -18.44
CA PRO A 204 24.30 2.35 -19.58
C PRO A 204 22.88 1.83 -19.25
N ILE A 205 21.87 2.61 -19.65
CA ILE A 205 20.47 2.33 -19.35
C ILE A 205 20.06 1.02 -20.01
N SER A 206 19.69 0.03 -19.20
CA SER A 206 19.10 -1.23 -19.62
C SER A 206 17.63 -1.05 -19.98
N THR A 207 17.05 -2.01 -20.70
CA THR A 207 15.59 -2.01 -20.94
C THR A 207 14.78 -2.24 -19.67
N GLY A 208 15.32 -2.96 -18.67
CA GLY A 208 14.64 -3.14 -17.40
C GLY A 208 14.64 -1.85 -16.57
N ASP A 209 15.74 -1.11 -16.54
CA ASP A 209 15.87 0.23 -15.91
C ASP A 209 14.80 1.19 -16.43
N ILE A 210 14.53 1.15 -17.74
CA ILE A 210 13.47 1.94 -18.38
C ILE A 210 12.10 1.52 -17.85
N THR A 211 11.84 0.22 -17.73
CA THR A 211 10.56 -0.24 -17.19
C THR A 211 10.36 0.17 -15.74
N GLU A 212 11.36 0.02 -14.89
CA GLU A 212 11.31 0.44 -13.48
C GLU A 212 11.04 1.95 -13.37
N THR A 213 11.75 2.74 -14.18
CA THR A 213 11.59 4.20 -14.26
C THR A 213 10.17 4.62 -14.64
N ILE A 214 9.49 3.86 -15.50
CA ILE A 214 8.15 4.18 -16.00
C ILE A 214 7.05 3.68 -15.06
N PHE A 215 7.20 2.49 -14.48
CA PHE A 215 6.13 1.88 -13.70
C PHE A 215 5.87 2.61 -12.38
N VAL A 216 6.90 3.12 -11.71
CA VAL A 216 6.77 3.87 -10.45
C VAL A 216 5.84 5.10 -10.56
N PRO A 217 6.03 6.03 -11.51
CA PRO A 217 5.10 7.16 -11.68
C PRO A 217 3.69 6.73 -12.11
N LEU A 218 3.51 5.58 -12.76
CA LEU A 218 2.18 5.04 -13.04
C LEU A 218 1.45 4.62 -11.76
N TYR A 219 2.12 3.93 -10.83
CA TYR A 219 1.54 3.64 -9.51
C TYR A 219 1.12 4.92 -8.78
N ALA A 220 1.97 5.95 -8.82
CA ALA A 220 1.70 7.24 -8.21
C ALA A 220 0.46 7.91 -8.81
N ALA A 221 0.37 7.93 -10.14
CA ALA A 221 -0.74 8.50 -10.87
C ALA A 221 -2.06 7.76 -10.58
N ILE A 222 -2.05 6.43 -10.56
CA ILE A 222 -3.25 5.64 -10.26
C ILE A 222 -3.69 5.86 -8.81
N GLY A 223 -2.78 5.91 -7.85
CA GLY A 223 -3.10 6.19 -6.45
C GLY A 223 -3.77 7.57 -6.28
N TYR A 224 -3.21 8.59 -6.93
CA TYR A 224 -3.77 9.94 -6.91
C TYR A 224 -5.13 10.03 -7.63
N LEU A 225 -5.29 9.35 -8.77
CA LEU A 225 -6.56 9.28 -9.48
C LEU A 225 -7.64 8.55 -8.66
N THR A 226 -7.22 7.55 -7.87
CA THR A 226 -8.10 6.83 -6.94
C THR A 226 -8.62 7.77 -5.87
N HIS A 227 -7.78 8.65 -5.33
CA HIS A 227 -8.19 9.74 -4.44
C HIS A 227 -9.21 10.66 -5.12
N LEU A 228 -8.85 11.25 -6.27
CA LEU A 228 -9.71 12.22 -6.97
C LEU A 228 -11.08 11.63 -7.33
N LYS A 229 -11.13 10.35 -7.67
CA LYS A 229 -12.40 9.67 -7.97
C LYS A 229 -13.27 9.50 -6.73
N THR A 230 -12.68 9.30 -5.56
CA THR A 230 -13.43 9.19 -4.30
C THR A 230 -14.03 10.54 -3.93
N ASP A 231 -13.27 11.63 -4.10
CA ASP A 231 -13.75 12.99 -3.83
C ASP A 231 -14.88 13.45 -4.75
N LEU A 232 -14.88 13.03 -6.02
CA LEU A 232 -15.92 13.39 -7.00
C LEU A 232 -17.28 12.73 -6.72
N CYS A 233 -17.36 11.79 -5.77
CA CYS A 233 -18.61 11.18 -5.34
C CYS A 233 -19.35 11.96 -4.23
N PHE A 234 -18.92 13.20 -3.92
CA PHE A 234 -19.63 14.16 -3.07
C PHE A 234 -19.82 15.53 -3.74
#